data_AF-A0A2T0WLP8-F1
#
_entry.id   AF-A0A2T0WLP8-F1
#
_cell.length_a   1.000
_cell.length_b   1.000
_cell.length_c   1.000
_cell.angle_alpha   90.00
_cell.angle_beta   90.00
_cell.angle_gamma   90.00
#
_symmetry.space_group_name_H-M   'P 1'
#
loop_
_entity.id
_entity.type
_entity.pdbx_description
1 polymer ?
#
loop_
_entity_poly.entity_id
_entity_poly.type
_entity_poly.pdbx_seq_one_letter_code
_entity_poly.pdbx_strand_id
1 'polypeptide(L)'
;MKTNLWKVMIVLWSCLWFISCTNDDLNGDILLECESIDHISDLPWLQAKFEEIKFDSLSGIILYQYNSREVIEIQSSLMSSTNQSQYYCDGNKLDLDDPSAYQSFLTNRLELKILHGIDLWGK
;
A
#
# COMPACT_ATOMS: atom_id res chain seq x y z
N MET A 1 -18.88 28.27 61.99
CA MET A 1 -18.97 26.85 62.42
C MET A 1 -20.10 26.19 61.64
N LYS A 2 -19.85 24.98 61.10
CA LYS A 2 -20.69 24.15 60.20
C LYS A 2 -20.75 24.60 58.72
N THR A 3 -19.70 24.32 57.95
CA THR A 3 -19.50 23.11 57.11
C THR A 3 -20.59 22.89 56.06
N ASN A 4 -20.31 23.26 54.81
CA ASN A 4 -20.94 22.68 53.61
C ASN A 4 -19.93 22.63 52.46
N LEU A 5 -18.72 22.12 52.74
CA LEU A 5 -17.63 21.90 51.78
C LEU A 5 -17.80 20.62 50.94
N TRP A 6 -18.89 19.88 51.11
CA TRP A 6 -19.16 18.63 50.37
C TRP A 6 -19.83 18.87 49.01
N LYS A 7 -20.56 19.97 48.80
CA LYS A 7 -21.30 20.17 47.53
C LYS A 7 -20.43 20.45 46.29
N VAL A 8 -19.11 20.62 46.44
CA VAL A 8 -18.20 20.96 45.34
C VAL A 8 -17.45 19.73 44.77
N MET A 9 -17.62 18.54 45.36
CA MET A 9 -16.84 17.33 45.04
C MET A 9 -17.64 16.21 44.35
N ILE A 10 -18.74 16.51 43.63
CA ILE A 10 -19.52 15.50 42.85
C ILE A 10 -19.94 16.04 41.47
N VAL A 11 -19.21 16.98 40.87
CA VAL A 11 -19.44 17.40 39.46
C VAL A 11 -18.11 17.54 38.71
N LEU A 12 -17.10 16.74 39.10
CA LEU A 12 -15.85 16.56 38.36
C LEU A 12 -15.76 15.14 37.76
N TRP A 13 -16.90 14.48 37.62
CA TRP A 13 -17.03 13.13 37.08
C TRP A 13 -18.09 13.10 35.96
N SER A 14 -17.89 13.99 34.98
CA SER A 14 -18.54 13.89 33.67
C SER A 14 -17.52 14.14 32.54
N CYS A 15 -16.26 13.77 32.78
CA CYS A 15 -15.40 13.33 31.70
C CYS A 15 -15.88 11.95 31.28
N LEU A 16 -16.68 11.90 30.22
CA LEU A 16 -16.81 10.82 29.24
C LEU A 16 -18.04 11.19 28.40
N TRP A 17 -17.94 12.37 27.77
CA TRP A 17 -18.69 12.60 26.56
C TRP A 17 -18.21 11.57 25.56
N PHE A 18 -19.11 10.62 25.32
CA PHE A 18 -19.13 9.71 24.21
C PHE A 18 -18.75 10.49 22.94
N ILE A 19 -17.47 10.45 22.57
CA ILE A 19 -17.11 10.44 21.17
C ILE A 19 -17.73 9.13 20.70
N SER A 20 -18.96 9.24 20.19
CA SER A 20 -19.58 8.22 19.40
C SER A 20 -18.67 8.09 18.18
N CYS A 21 -17.65 7.24 18.29
CA CYS A 21 -17.09 6.58 17.13
C CYS A 21 -18.27 5.81 16.55
N THR A 22 -18.96 6.42 15.61
CA THR A 22 -19.62 5.69 14.55
C THR A 22 -18.53 4.80 13.98
N ASN A 23 -18.57 3.53 14.36
CA ASN A 23 -17.95 2.49 13.57
C ASN A 23 -18.72 2.53 12.25
N ASP A 24 -18.33 3.45 11.38
CA ASP A 24 -18.54 3.28 9.96
C ASP A 24 -17.91 1.94 9.66
N ASP A 25 -18.74 1.02 9.17
CA ASP A 25 -18.38 -0.34 8.81
C ASP A 25 -17.06 -0.31 8.03
N LEU A 26 -15.97 -0.56 8.76
CA LEU A 26 -14.74 -1.10 8.23
C LEU A 26 -15.13 -2.49 7.73
N ASN A 27 -15.66 -2.55 6.51
CA ASN A 27 -15.26 -3.59 5.57
C ASN A 27 -13.74 -3.50 5.53
N GLY A 28 -13.11 -4.18 6.49
CA GLY A 28 -11.68 -4.22 6.68
C GLY A 28 -11.10 -5.01 5.54
N ASP A 29 -10.99 -4.37 4.38
CA ASP A 29 -9.89 -4.62 3.48
C ASP A 29 -8.65 -4.35 4.33
N ILE A 30 -8.08 -5.41 4.88
CA ILE A 30 -6.75 -5.39 5.46
C ILE A 30 -5.89 -4.82 4.34
N LEU A 31 -5.52 -3.55 4.47
CA LEU A 31 -4.71 -2.84 3.50
C LEU A 31 -3.35 -3.52 3.59
N LEU A 32 -3.16 -4.54 2.75
CA LEU A 32 -1.95 -5.35 2.76
C LEU A 32 -0.80 -4.43 2.36
N GLU A 33 0.12 -4.19 3.30
CA GLU A 33 1.31 -3.37 3.06
C GLU A 33 2.44 -4.29 2.57
N CYS A 34 2.87 -4.08 1.34
CA CYS A 34 4.01 -4.73 0.71
C CYS A 34 5.36 -4.28 1.29
N GLU A 35 5.47 -3.11 1.91
CA GLU A 35 6.74 -2.65 2.49
C GLU A 35 7.27 -3.66 3.52
N SER A 36 6.36 -4.32 4.25
CA SER A 36 6.67 -5.37 5.22
C SER A 36 7.12 -6.70 4.61
N ILE A 37 7.14 -6.82 3.28
CA ILE A 37 7.57 -8.03 2.58
C ILE A 37 9.08 -8.11 2.56
N ASP A 38 9.59 -9.15 3.22
CA ASP A 38 11.00 -9.52 3.19
C ASP A 38 11.30 -10.48 2.02
N HIS A 39 10.32 -11.29 1.61
CA HIS A 39 10.49 -12.27 0.53
C HIS A 39 9.32 -12.27 -0.45
N ILE A 40 9.59 -12.33 -1.76
CA ILE A 40 8.56 -12.43 -2.82
C ILE A 40 7.60 -13.60 -2.55
N SER A 41 8.08 -14.69 -1.94
CA SER A 41 7.27 -15.84 -1.55
C SER A 41 6.13 -15.53 -0.57
N ASP A 42 6.18 -14.39 0.12
CA ASP A 42 5.16 -13.97 1.08
C ASP A 42 3.87 -13.51 0.35
N LEU A 43 3.97 -13.23 -0.96
CA LEU A 43 2.84 -12.98 -1.84
C LEU A 43 2.74 -14.09 -2.91
N PRO A 44 1.83 -15.06 -2.76
CA PRO A 44 1.72 -16.19 -3.69
C PRO A 44 1.51 -15.77 -5.17
N TRP A 45 0.75 -14.70 -5.40
CA TRP A 45 0.51 -14.17 -6.74
C TRP A 45 1.79 -13.57 -7.35
N LEU A 46 2.61 -12.91 -6.52
CA LEU A 46 3.86 -12.30 -6.96
C LEU A 46 4.91 -13.38 -7.20
N GLN A 47 4.96 -14.42 -6.35
CA GLN A 47 5.83 -15.57 -6.55
C GLN A 47 5.58 -16.21 -7.92
N ALA A 48 4.32 -16.41 -8.32
CA ALA A 48 4.00 -16.97 -9.63
C ALA A 48 4.57 -16.10 -10.77
N LYS A 49 4.48 -14.76 -10.65
CA LYS A 49 5.07 -13.84 -11.63
C LYS A 49 6.58 -13.81 -11.60
N PHE A 50 7.18 -13.88 -10.42
CA PHE A 50 8.63 -13.99 -10.27
C PHE A 50 9.16 -15.24 -10.96
N GLU A 51 8.50 -16.39 -10.83
CA GLU A 51 8.90 -17.62 -11.52
C GLU A 51 8.89 -17.49 -13.05
N GLU A 52 8.04 -16.64 -13.63
CA GLU A 52 8.01 -16.33 -15.06
C GLU A 52 9.25 -15.54 -15.51
N ILE A 53 9.81 -14.70 -14.64
CA ILE A 53 10.89 -13.75 -15.00
C ILE A 53 12.26 -14.06 -14.36
N LYS A 54 12.36 -15.00 -13.41
CA LYS A 54 13.57 -15.25 -12.60
C LYS A 54 14.86 -15.58 -13.36
N PHE A 55 14.77 -15.94 -14.63
CA PHE A 55 15.91 -16.23 -15.49
C PHE A 55 16.24 -15.10 -16.48
N ASP A 56 15.41 -14.06 -16.53
CA ASP A 56 15.69 -12.84 -17.28
C ASP A 56 16.61 -11.95 -16.44
N SER A 57 17.88 -11.84 -16.86
CA SER A 57 18.86 -11.00 -16.19
C SER A 57 18.57 -9.50 -16.33
N LEU A 58 17.63 -9.13 -17.21
CA LEU A 58 17.10 -7.78 -17.39
C LEU A 58 15.64 -7.75 -16.93
N SER A 59 15.43 -8.14 -15.67
CA SER A 59 14.13 -8.06 -15.01
C SER A 59 14.25 -7.41 -13.62
N GLY A 60 13.12 -6.92 -13.13
CA GLY A 60 12.99 -6.23 -11.86
C GLY A 60 11.60 -6.41 -11.27
N ILE A 61 11.53 -6.46 -9.94
CA ILE A 61 10.28 -6.27 -9.19
C ILE A 61 10.51 -5.11 -8.24
N ILE A 62 9.77 -4.02 -8.43
CA ILE A 62 10.01 -2.75 -7.75
C ILE A 62 8.74 -2.37 -6.99
N LEU A 63 8.92 -1.93 -5.75
CA LEU A 63 7.88 -1.38 -4.90
C LEU A 63 7.88 0.15 -5.01
N TYR A 64 6.75 0.70 -5.40
CA TYR A 64 6.50 2.13 -5.48
C TYR A 64 5.39 2.57 -4.52
N GLN A 65 5.47 3.80 -4.04
CA GLN A 65 4.34 4.55 -3.50
C GLN A 65 3.70 5.37 -4.62
N TYR A 66 2.39 5.24 -4.80
CA TYR A 66 1.59 6.06 -5.71
C TYR A 66 0.20 6.31 -5.13
N ASN A 67 -0.24 7.58 -5.08
CA ASN A 67 -1.53 7.98 -4.50
C ASN A 67 -1.81 7.40 -3.11
N SER A 68 -0.81 7.44 -2.23
CA SER A 68 -0.88 6.90 -0.86
C SER A 68 -1.18 5.39 -0.78
N ARG A 69 -0.98 4.65 -1.88
CA ARG A 69 -1.00 3.19 -1.91
C ARG A 69 0.32 2.64 -2.43
N GLU A 70 0.62 1.42 -2.03
CA GLU A 70 1.77 0.69 -2.52
C GLU A 70 1.42 -0.07 -3.80
N VAL A 71 2.35 -0.02 -4.75
CA VAL A 71 2.21 -0.58 -6.07
C VAL A 71 3.49 -1.34 -6.41
N ILE A 72 3.34 -2.62 -6.73
CA ILE A 72 4.40 -3.46 -7.27
C ILE A 72 4.39 -3.34 -8.78
N GLU A 73 5.53 -2.99 -9.35
CA GLU A 73 5.78 -3.06 -10.79
C GLU A 73 6.69 -4.23 -11.12
N ILE A 74 6.28 -5.04 -12.08
CA ILE A 74 7.08 -6.14 -12.62
C ILE A 74 7.65 -5.70 -13.97
N GLN A 75 8.95 -5.55 -14.04
CA GLN A 75 9.68 -5.14 -15.23
C GLN A 75 10.41 -6.35 -15.82
N SER A 76 10.18 -6.66 -17.09
CA SER A 76 10.92 -7.69 -17.81
C SER A 76 10.66 -7.54 -19.29
N SER A 77 11.64 -7.91 -20.10
CA SER A 77 11.49 -8.04 -21.56
C SER A 77 10.44 -9.07 -21.98
N LEU A 78 10.10 -10.00 -21.08
CA LEU A 78 9.11 -11.07 -21.30
C LEU A 78 7.68 -10.62 -20.97
N MET A 79 7.52 -9.46 -20.33
CA MET A 79 6.21 -8.92 -19.95
C MET A 79 5.58 -8.09 -21.08
N SER A 80 4.29 -7.74 -20.93
CA SER A 80 3.46 -7.04 -21.92
C SER A 80 4.19 -5.93 -22.66
N SER A 81 3.97 -5.81 -23.98
CA SER A 81 4.47 -4.70 -24.80
C SER A 81 3.97 -3.32 -24.35
N THR A 82 2.94 -3.26 -23.51
CA THR A 82 2.44 -2.02 -22.91
C THR A 82 3.20 -1.58 -21.67
N ASN A 83 4.10 -2.41 -21.12
CA ASN A 83 4.78 -2.19 -19.84
C ASN A 83 3.83 -1.94 -18.65
N GLN A 84 2.55 -2.31 -18.79
CA GLN A 84 1.54 -2.13 -17.76
C GLN A 84 1.41 -3.38 -16.88
N SER A 85 2.43 -3.59 -16.06
CA SER A 85 2.56 -4.69 -15.11
C SER A 85 2.59 -4.17 -13.67
N GLN A 86 1.72 -3.20 -13.37
CA GLN A 86 1.56 -2.60 -12.05
C GLN A 86 0.38 -3.24 -11.32
N TYR A 87 0.61 -3.61 -10.06
CA TYR A 87 -0.37 -4.29 -9.21
C TYR A 87 -0.34 -3.67 -7.82
N TYR A 88 -1.47 -3.63 -7.15
CA TYR A 88 -1.51 -3.41 -5.71
C TYR A 88 -1.01 -4.66 -4.97
N CYS A 89 -0.73 -4.52 -3.68
CA CYS A 89 -0.22 -5.61 -2.84
C CYS A 89 -1.13 -6.84 -2.76
N ASP A 90 -2.43 -6.62 -2.87
CA ASP A 90 -3.46 -7.66 -2.92
C ASP A 90 -3.46 -8.45 -4.26
N GLY A 91 -2.65 -8.04 -5.24
CA GLY A 91 -2.55 -8.64 -6.56
C GLY A 91 -3.55 -8.08 -7.58
N ASN A 92 -4.40 -7.12 -7.19
CA ASN A 92 -5.27 -6.42 -8.13
C ASN A 92 -4.45 -5.55 -9.08
N LYS A 93 -4.70 -5.68 -10.38
CA LYS A 93 -4.02 -4.88 -11.39
C LYS A 93 -4.41 -3.40 -11.27
N LEU A 94 -3.42 -2.51 -11.30
CA LEU A 94 -3.65 -1.08 -11.38
C LEU A 94 -4.08 -0.72 -12.81
N ASP A 95 -5.23 -0.07 -12.95
CA ASP A 95 -5.73 0.40 -14.24
C ASP A 95 -4.92 1.63 -14.70
N LEU A 96 -4.14 1.44 -15.75
CA LEU A 96 -3.35 2.49 -16.42
C LEU A 96 -3.61 2.48 -17.93
N ASP A 97 -4.75 1.94 -18.38
CA ASP A 97 -5.08 1.87 -19.81
C ASP A 97 -5.26 3.26 -20.41
N ASP A 98 -5.69 4.22 -19.60
CA ASP A 98 -5.72 5.63 -19.97
C ASP A 98 -4.30 6.23 -20.02
N PRO A 99 -3.88 6.86 -21.14
CA PRO A 99 -2.54 7.42 -21.28
C PRO A 99 -2.21 8.51 -20.23
N SER A 100 -3.20 9.26 -19.77
CA SER A 100 -2.98 10.30 -18.74
C SER A 100 -2.79 9.67 -17.36
N ALA A 101 -3.51 8.58 -17.06
CA ALA A 101 -3.30 7.80 -15.84
C ALA A 101 -1.91 7.15 -15.82
N TYR A 102 -1.48 6.54 -16.93
CA TYR A 102 -0.14 5.98 -17.05
C TYR A 102 0.94 7.05 -16.85
N GLN A 103 0.79 8.21 -17.50
CA GLN A 103 1.78 9.27 -17.36
C GLN A 103 1.79 9.91 -15.96
N SER A 104 0.64 10.01 -15.31
CA SER A 104 0.55 10.41 -13.91
C SER A 104 1.30 9.43 -13.01
N PHE A 105 1.13 8.12 -13.22
CA PHE A 105 1.85 7.10 -12.48
C PHE A 105 3.37 7.23 -12.65
N LEU A 106 3.88 7.35 -13.88
CA LEU A 106 5.31 7.53 -14.14
C LEU A 106 5.88 8.79 -13.46
N THR A 107 5.12 9.88 -13.48
CA THR A 107 5.57 11.18 -12.93
C THR A 107 5.55 11.23 -11.41
N ASN A 108 4.52 10.62 -10.79
CA ASN A 108 4.23 10.81 -9.38
C ASN A 108 4.59 9.60 -8.50
N ARG A 109 5.03 8.47 -9.08
CA ARG A 109 5.51 7.32 -8.30
C ARG A 109 6.80 7.65 -7.55
N LEU A 110 6.91 7.12 -6.34
CA LEU A 110 8.11 7.18 -5.52
C LEU A 110 8.63 5.76 -5.31
N GLU A 111 9.87 5.49 -5.75
CA GLU A 111 10.50 4.21 -5.48
C GLU A 111 10.73 4.07 -3.98
N LEU A 112 10.27 2.96 -3.41
CA LEU A 112 10.50 2.61 -2.01
C LEU A 112 11.61 1.57 -1.90
N LYS A 113 11.51 0.49 -2.68
CA LYS A 113 12.40 -0.68 -2.56
C LYS A 113 12.45 -1.46 -3.87
N ILE A 114 13.63 -1.94 -4.24
CA ILE A 114 13.78 -2.98 -5.25
C ILE A 114 13.67 -4.34 -4.55
N LEU A 115 12.62 -5.10 -4.85
CA LEU A 115 12.37 -6.43 -4.28
C LEU A 115 13.19 -7.52 -4.99
N HIS A 116 13.46 -7.35 -6.29
CA HIS A 116 14.31 -8.24 -7.07
C HIS A 116 14.90 -7.53 -8.28
N GLY A 117 16.09 -7.97 -8.71
CA GLY A 117 16.68 -7.59 -9.99
C GLY A 117 17.15 -6.14 -10.04
N ILE A 118 16.87 -5.47 -11.16
CA ILE A 118 17.25 -4.08 -11.41
C ILE A 118 16.02 -3.25 -11.78
N ASP A 119 16.02 -1.96 -11.43
CA ASP A 119 15.06 -1.03 -12.03
C ASP A 119 15.55 -0.65 -13.44
N LEU A 120 14.88 -1.21 -14.45
CA LEU A 120 15.17 -0.98 -15.87
C LEU A 120 14.77 0.41 -16.31
N TRP A 121 13.73 0.98 -15.70
CA TRP A 121 13.16 2.24 -16.13
C TRP A 121 13.73 3.42 -15.34
N GLY A 122 14.16 3.16 -14.10
CA GLY A 122 14.76 4.14 -13.23
C GLY A 122 13.89 5.39 -13.04
N LYS A 123 14.49 6.39 -12.39
CA LYS A 123 14.06 7.78 -12.48
C LYS A 123 15.03 8.56 -13.35
#